data_AF-A0AAW2Y3L6-F1
#
_entry.id   AF-A0AAW2Y3L6-F1
#
_cell.length_a   1.000
_cell.length_b   1.000
_cell.length_c   1.000
_cell.angle_alpha   90.00
_cell.angle_beta   90.00
_cell.angle_gamma   90.00
#
_symmetry.space_group_name_H-M   'P 1'
#
loop_
_entity.id
_entity.type
_entity.pdbx_description
1 polymer ?
#
loop_
_entity_poly.entity_id
_entity_poly.type
_entity_poly.pdbx_seq_one_letter_code
_entity_poly.pdbx_strand_id
1 'polypeptide(L)'
;MGWSKVISSLPEDPTAEIPLEEARECFRRFNLAFEEAYKKQTSWIIPDPKLRDEVKISLAKIIAPGYRAFYQKHRGKYAREAGMEPIVRYAPDDLDNYLSDLFFGSKTSSYETYAGSSVSSSHGR
;
A
#
# COMPACT_ATOMS: atom_id res chain seq x y z
N MET A 1 -14.62 6.06 -0.84
CA MET A 1 -13.69 5.09 -1.45
C MET A 1 -12.27 5.48 -1.05
N GLY A 2 -11.44 4.55 -0.55
CA GLY A 2 -10.10 4.89 -0.01
C GLY A 2 -9.11 5.38 -1.07
N TRP A 3 -9.13 4.80 -2.28
CA TRP A 3 -8.22 5.17 -3.38
C TRP A 3 -8.44 6.57 -3.94
N SER A 4 -9.67 7.12 -3.87
CA SER A 4 -9.92 8.51 -4.29
C SER A 4 -9.09 9.50 -3.45
N LYS A 5 -8.92 9.23 -2.15
CA LYS A 5 -8.07 10.05 -1.27
C LYS A 5 -6.60 9.96 -1.65
N VAL A 6 -6.14 8.79 -2.13
CA VAL A 6 -4.77 8.60 -2.64
C VAL A 6 -4.56 9.47 -3.89
N ILE A 7 -5.50 9.42 -4.83
CA ILE A 7 -5.43 10.19 -6.08
C ILE A 7 -5.43 11.71 -5.78
N SER A 8 -6.34 12.17 -4.93
CA SER A 8 -6.45 13.60 -4.56
C SER A 8 -5.35 14.10 -3.63
N SER A 9 -4.45 13.24 -3.14
CA SER A 9 -3.31 13.67 -2.33
C SER A 9 -2.16 14.23 -3.16
N LEU A 10 -2.16 13.91 -4.47
CA LEU A 10 -1.24 14.46 -5.45
C LEU A 10 -1.80 15.74 -6.05
N PRO A 11 -0.93 16.70 -6.44
CA PRO A 11 -1.36 17.86 -7.18
C PRO A 11 -1.94 17.46 -8.55
N GLU A 12 -2.87 18.27 -9.06
CA GLU A 12 -3.53 18.05 -10.36
C GLU A 12 -2.52 18.05 -11.52
N ASP A 13 -1.48 18.87 -11.41
CA ASP A 13 -0.26 18.78 -12.22
C ASP A 13 0.92 18.26 -11.37
N PRO A 14 1.28 16.97 -11.49
CA PRO A 14 2.43 16.36 -10.80
C PRO A 14 3.78 16.98 -11.13
N THR A 15 3.89 17.76 -12.21
CA THR A 15 5.13 18.33 -12.71
C THR A 15 5.30 19.81 -12.42
N ALA A 16 4.26 20.44 -11.86
CA ALA A 16 4.26 21.85 -11.50
C ALA A 16 5.39 22.20 -10.53
N GLU A 17 5.99 23.37 -10.73
CA GLU A 17 6.96 23.95 -9.79
C GLU A 17 6.24 24.37 -8.50
N ILE A 18 6.23 23.50 -7.50
CA ILE A 18 5.75 23.84 -6.14
C ILE A 18 6.90 24.02 -5.14
N PRO A 19 6.68 24.82 -4.06
CA PRO A 19 7.60 24.97 -2.95
C PRO A 19 7.96 23.63 -2.28
N LEU A 20 9.14 23.60 -1.65
CA LEU A 20 9.63 22.39 -0.97
C LEU A 20 8.65 21.89 0.10
N GLU A 21 8.19 22.77 0.98
CA GLU A 21 7.27 22.42 2.07
C GLU A 21 5.93 21.87 1.56
N GLU A 22 5.43 22.42 0.45
CA GLU A 22 4.19 21.94 -0.17
C GLU A 22 4.39 20.54 -0.75
N ALA A 23 5.48 20.31 -1.46
CA ALA A 23 5.81 18.98 -1.98
C ALA A 23 6.00 17.96 -0.84
N ARG A 24 6.55 18.37 0.33
CA ARG A 24 6.70 17.49 1.50
C ARG A 24 5.36 17.03 2.00
N GLU A 25 4.46 17.98 2.10
CA GLU A 25 3.12 17.75 2.60
C GLU A 25 2.33 16.85 1.64
N CYS A 26 2.48 17.02 0.32
CA CYS A 26 1.94 16.09 -0.67
C CYS A 26 2.48 14.65 -0.48
N PHE A 27 3.79 14.46 -0.29
CA PHE A 27 4.35 13.13 -0.01
C PHE A 27 3.78 12.52 1.27
N ARG A 28 3.66 13.29 2.36
CA ARG A 28 3.09 12.80 3.62
C ARG A 28 1.63 12.39 3.47
N ARG A 29 0.82 13.23 2.81
CA ARG A 29 -0.60 12.95 2.54
C ARG A 29 -0.76 11.72 1.67
N PHE A 30 0.08 11.58 0.65
CA PHE A 30 0.09 10.41 -0.23
C PHE A 30 0.42 9.14 0.56
N ASN A 31 1.51 9.12 1.32
CA ASN A 31 1.91 7.96 2.11
C ASN A 31 0.81 7.53 3.07
N LEU A 32 0.23 8.48 3.82
CA LEU A 32 -0.85 8.19 4.76
C LEU A 32 -2.09 7.62 4.06
N ALA A 33 -2.54 8.27 2.98
CA ALA A 33 -3.71 7.81 2.24
C ALA A 33 -3.48 6.43 1.60
N PHE A 34 -2.27 6.18 1.08
CA PHE A 34 -1.90 4.91 0.48
C PHE A 34 -1.88 3.79 1.53
N GLU A 35 -1.21 4.01 2.68
CA GLU A 35 -1.16 3.05 3.79
C GLU A 35 -2.57 2.69 4.30
N GLU A 36 -3.44 3.70 4.49
CA GLU A 36 -4.84 3.51 4.89
C GLU A 36 -5.62 2.67 3.86
N ALA A 37 -5.52 3.00 2.58
CA ALA A 37 -6.23 2.31 1.51
C ALA A 37 -5.72 0.87 1.34
N TYR A 38 -4.40 0.70 1.35
CA TYR A 38 -3.73 -0.59 1.24
C TYR A 38 -4.13 -1.52 2.40
N LYS A 39 -3.95 -1.08 3.65
CA LYS A 39 -4.31 -1.86 4.85
C LYS A 39 -5.77 -2.29 4.86
N LYS A 40 -6.67 -1.44 4.36
CA LYS A 40 -8.10 -1.76 4.30
C LYS A 40 -8.42 -2.83 3.25
N GLN A 41 -7.68 -2.88 2.15
CA GLN A 41 -7.99 -3.75 1.01
C GLN A 41 -7.14 -5.02 0.92
N THR A 42 -6.05 -5.11 1.68
CA THR A 42 -5.27 -6.35 1.79
C THR A 42 -6.06 -7.50 2.44
N SER A 43 -7.05 -7.21 3.29
CA SER A 43 -7.91 -8.23 3.87
C SER A 43 -9.00 -8.73 2.92
N TRP A 44 -9.22 -8.06 1.80
CA TRP A 44 -10.26 -8.43 0.84
C TRP A 44 -9.77 -9.56 -0.07
N ILE A 45 -10.71 -10.36 -0.57
CA ILE A 45 -10.43 -11.47 -1.48
C ILE A 45 -11.24 -11.24 -2.76
N ILE A 46 -10.55 -11.28 -3.90
CA ILE A 46 -11.20 -11.44 -5.21
C ILE A 46 -10.88 -12.87 -5.66
N PRO A 47 -11.86 -13.80 -5.64
CA PRO A 47 -11.62 -15.21 -5.95
C PRO A 47 -11.25 -15.44 -7.42
N ASP A 48 -11.86 -14.69 -8.33
CA ASP A 48 -11.57 -14.80 -9.75
C ASP A 48 -10.20 -14.17 -10.06
N PRO A 49 -9.23 -14.96 -10.57
CA PRO A 49 -7.88 -14.47 -10.78
C PRO A 49 -7.81 -13.41 -11.90
N LYS A 50 -8.63 -13.52 -12.94
CA LYS A 50 -8.61 -12.56 -14.06
C LYS A 50 -9.15 -11.22 -13.61
N LEU A 51 -10.30 -11.21 -12.92
CA LEU A 51 -10.90 -10.02 -12.35
C LEU A 51 -9.95 -9.38 -11.33
N ARG A 52 -9.29 -10.18 -10.50
CA ARG A 52 -8.30 -9.68 -9.55
C ARG A 52 -7.16 -8.96 -10.26
N ASP A 53 -6.61 -9.56 -11.31
CA ASP A 53 -5.50 -8.97 -12.06
C ASP A 53 -5.96 -7.71 -12.81
N GLU A 54 -7.15 -7.70 -13.40
CA GLU A 54 -7.74 -6.52 -14.05
C GLU A 54 -7.91 -5.34 -13.07
N VAL A 55 -8.38 -5.61 -11.85
CA VAL A 55 -8.51 -4.59 -10.79
C VAL A 55 -7.15 -4.05 -10.38
N LYS A 56 -6.16 -4.92 -10.17
CA LYS A 56 -4.78 -4.51 -9.83
C LYS A 56 -4.16 -3.64 -10.91
N ILE A 57 -4.26 -4.08 -12.17
CA ILE A 57 -3.74 -3.36 -13.34
C ILE A 57 -4.43 -1.99 -13.45
N SER A 58 -5.75 -1.94 -13.28
CA SER A 58 -6.50 -0.68 -13.35
C SER A 58 -6.07 0.29 -12.27
N LEU A 59 -5.85 -0.20 -11.05
CA LEU A 59 -5.41 0.61 -9.92
C LEU A 59 -3.99 1.17 -10.12
N ALA A 60 -3.06 0.31 -10.57
CA ALA A 60 -1.70 0.72 -10.91
C ALA A 60 -1.69 1.77 -12.03
N LYS A 61 -2.50 1.58 -13.09
CA LYS A 61 -2.63 2.56 -14.19
C LYS A 61 -3.14 3.93 -13.74
N ILE A 62 -3.94 3.98 -12.67
CA ILE A 62 -4.49 5.23 -12.16
C ILE A 62 -3.48 5.94 -11.24
N ILE A 63 -2.80 5.18 -10.35
CA ILE A 63 -1.95 5.78 -9.29
C ILE A 63 -0.51 5.97 -9.75
N ALA A 64 0.08 4.96 -10.41
CA ALA A 64 1.51 4.93 -10.70
C ALA A 64 1.99 6.07 -11.60
N PRO A 65 1.28 6.47 -12.69
CA PRO A 65 1.77 7.55 -13.56
C PRO A 65 1.88 8.89 -12.84
N GLY A 66 0.85 9.27 -12.06
CA GLY A 66 0.84 10.53 -11.31
C GLY A 66 1.90 10.55 -10.21
N TYR A 67 1.99 9.47 -9.43
CA TYR A 67 3.01 9.37 -8.38
C TYR A 67 4.43 9.37 -8.95
N ARG A 68 4.69 8.63 -10.03
CA ARG A 68 6.01 8.55 -10.66
C ARG A 68 6.47 9.91 -11.19
N ALA A 69 5.59 10.64 -11.87
CA ALA A 69 5.88 11.99 -12.35
C ALA A 69 6.22 12.94 -11.19
N PHE A 70 5.37 12.96 -10.16
CA PHE A 70 5.59 13.76 -8.95
C PHE A 70 6.91 13.40 -8.26
N TYR A 71 7.16 12.10 -8.08
CA TYR A 71 8.39 11.60 -7.47
C TYR A 71 9.63 12.03 -8.23
N GLN A 72 9.66 11.86 -9.55
CA GLN A 72 10.82 12.24 -10.37
C GLN A 72 11.09 13.74 -10.34
N LYS A 73 10.04 14.58 -10.39
CA LYS A 73 10.16 16.04 -10.36
C LYS A 73 10.64 16.56 -9.01
N HIS A 74 10.14 16.02 -7.91
CA HIS A 74 10.34 16.62 -6.58
C HIS A 74 11.35 15.89 -5.68
N ARG A 75 11.68 14.61 -5.93
CA ARG A 75 12.62 13.84 -5.07
C ARG A 75 13.99 14.51 -4.90
N GLY A 76 14.51 15.12 -5.96
CA GLY A 76 15.84 15.74 -5.98
C GLY A 76 15.96 16.93 -5.03
N LYS A 77 14.83 17.60 -4.74
CA LYS A 77 14.79 18.70 -3.77
C LYS A 77 15.02 18.20 -2.32
N TYR A 78 14.80 16.91 -2.05
CA TYR A 78 15.00 16.29 -0.72
C TYR A 78 16.36 15.63 -0.54
N ALA A 79 16.99 15.17 -1.62
CA ALA A 79 18.29 14.49 -1.56
C ALA A 79 19.43 15.37 -1.01
N ARG A 80 19.23 16.70 -0.96
CA ARG A 80 20.21 17.68 -0.48
C ARG A 80 20.08 18.04 1.00
N GLU A 81 18.99 17.69 1.67
CA GLU A 81 18.82 17.97 3.11
C GLU A 81 19.18 16.72 3.93
N ALA A 82 20.47 16.59 4.24
CA ALA A 82 21.00 15.56 5.12
C ALA A 82 20.38 15.69 6.52
N GLY A 83 19.67 14.65 6.99
CA GLY A 83 19.20 14.54 8.38
C GLY A 83 17.68 14.46 8.59
N MET A 84 16.85 14.55 7.55
CA MET A 84 15.42 14.24 7.68
C MET A 84 15.15 12.76 7.44
N GLU A 85 14.26 12.17 8.25
CA GLU A 85 13.66 10.86 7.95
C GLU A 85 13.19 10.80 6.49
N PRO A 86 13.25 9.63 5.82
CA PRO A 86 12.86 9.52 4.42
C PRO A 86 11.36 9.83 4.27
N ILE A 87 11.06 11.11 3.98
CA ILE A 87 9.69 11.60 3.67
C ILE A 87 9.14 10.82 2.47
N VAL A 88 10.03 10.43 1.55
CA VAL A 88 9.72 9.45 0.53
C VAL A 88 9.87 8.05 1.12
N ARG A 89 8.73 7.45 1.48
CA ARG A 89 8.68 6.07 1.98
C ARG A 89 8.63 5.01 0.89
N TYR A 90 8.14 5.36 -0.29
CA TYR A 90 7.88 4.42 -1.38
C TYR A 90 8.60 4.87 -2.64
N ALA A 91 9.49 4.05 -3.18
CA ALA A 91 9.89 4.24 -4.57
C ALA A 91 8.69 3.92 -5.48
N PRO A 92 8.60 4.51 -6.68
CA PRO A 92 7.55 4.14 -7.64
C PRO A 92 7.50 2.63 -7.91
N ASP A 93 8.66 1.96 -7.93
CA ASP A 93 8.77 0.51 -8.12
C ASP A 93 8.21 -0.28 -6.93
N ASP A 94 8.37 0.22 -5.70
CA ASP A 94 7.78 -0.41 -4.51
C ASP A 94 6.25 -0.37 -4.56
N LEU A 95 5.70 0.71 -5.12
CA LEU A 95 4.26 0.92 -5.21
C LEU A 95 3.59 -0.15 -6.09
N ASP A 96 4.22 -0.50 -7.22
CA ASP A 96 3.75 -1.57 -8.11
C ASP A 96 3.76 -2.93 -7.40
N ASN A 97 4.76 -3.19 -6.54
CA ASN A 97 4.82 -4.42 -5.74
C ASN A 97 3.67 -4.48 -4.72
N TYR A 98 3.44 -3.40 -3.96
CA TYR A 98 2.33 -3.35 -2.99
C TYR A 98 0.97 -3.54 -3.67
N LEU A 99 0.72 -2.87 -4.80
CA LEU A 99 -0.55 -3.04 -5.53
C LEU A 99 -0.73 -4.47 -6.04
N SER A 100 0.36 -5.15 -6.40
CA SER A 100 0.34 -6.54 -6.85
C SER A 100 -0.06 -7.52 -5.76
N ASP A 101 0.16 -7.20 -4.49
CA ASP A 101 -0.17 -8.04 -3.32
C ASP A 101 -1.63 -7.90 -2.84
N LEU A 102 -2.43 -7.04 -3.46
CA LEU A 102 -3.83 -6.84 -3.07
C LEU A 102 -4.72 -8.04 -3.39
N PHE A 103 -5.84 -8.14 -2.66
CA PHE A 103 -6.98 -9.02 -2.98
C PHE A 103 -6.72 -10.54 -2.89
N PHE A 104 -5.61 -10.96 -2.28
CA PHE A 104 -5.36 -12.37 -1.96
C PHE A 104 -5.96 -12.80 -0.61
N GLY A 105 -6.39 -11.84 0.21
CA GLY A 105 -6.77 -12.04 1.61
C GLY A 105 -5.54 -12.15 2.51
N SER A 106 -5.58 -11.50 3.67
CA SER A 106 -4.58 -11.75 4.69
C SER A 106 -4.79 -13.17 5.20
N LYS A 107 -3.80 -14.05 5.05
CA LYS A 107 -3.67 -15.20 5.94
C LYS A 107 -3.40 -14.61 7.32
N THR A 108 -4.45 -14.36 8.10
CA THR A 108 -4.27 -14.37 9.55
C THR A 108 -3.75 -15.77 9.82
N SER A 109 -2.44 -15.89 10.02
CA SER A 109 -1.85 -17.11 10.56
C SER A 109 -2.40 -17.23 11.98
N SER A 110 -3.61 -17.75 12.09
CA SER A 110 -4.12 -18.31 13.33
C SER A 110 -3.13 -19.40 13.69
N TYR A 111 -2.28 -19.11 14.67
CA TYR A 111 -1.67 -20.14 15.47
C TYR A 111 -2.85 -20.83 16.18
N GLU A 112 -3.51 -21.75 15.49
CA GLU A 112 -4.32 -22.75 16.18
C GLU A 112 -3.31 -23.59 16.94
N THR A 113 -3.09 -23.22 18.20
CA THR A 113 -2.41 -24.07 19.16
C THR A 113 -3.25 -25.34 19.24
N TYR A 114 -2.77 -26.39 18.58
CA TYR A 114 -3.24 -27.75 18.75
C TYR A 114 -3.10 -28.13 20.23
N ALA A 115 -4.11 -27.83 21.05
CA ALA A 115 -4.29 -28.50 22.33
C ALA A 115 -4.81 -29.90 22.00
N GLY A 116 -3.85 -30.80 21.78
CA GLY A 116 -4.06 -32.20 21.46
C GLY A 116 -5.07 -32.86 22.39
N SER A 117 -5.93 -33.66 21.78
CA SER A 117 -6.80 -34.60 22.44
C SER A 117 -5.98 -35.62 23.22
N SER A 118 -6.21 -35.72 24.54
CA SER A 118 -5.80 -36.87 25.33
C SER A 118 -7.04 -37.67 25.67
N VAL A 119 -7.30 -38.71 24.88
CA VAL A 119 -8.18 -39.82 25.23
C VAL A 119 -7.49 -40.67 26.30
N SER A 120 -8.23 -41.04 27.35
CA SER A 120 -7.87 -42.17 28.21
C SER A 120 -9.14 -42.83 28.73
N SER A 121 -9.54 -43.88 28.03
CA SER A 121 -10.52 -44.88 28.44
C SER A 121 -9.80 -45.95 29.28
N SER A 122 -10.34 -46.32 30.44
CA SER A 122 -10.02 -47.62 31.06
C SER A 122 -11.16 -48.13 31.94
N HIS A 123 -11.58 -49.35 31.63
CA HIS A 123 -12.62 -50.15 32.27
C HIS A 123 -12.19 -50.70 33.65
N GLY A 124 -13.19 -50.92 34.52
CA GLY A 124 -13.44 -52.19 35.21
C GLY A 124 -12.60 -52.56 36.45
N ARG A 125 -13.24 -52.56 37.62
CA ARG A 125 -13.65 -53.77 38.37
C ARG A 125 -14.62 -53.38 39.49
#